data_AF-A0A7S2HWP0-F1
#
_entry.id   AF-A0A7S2HWP0-F1
#
_cell.length_a   1.000
_cell.length_b   1.000
_cell.length_c   1.000
_cell.angle_alpha   90.00
_cell.angle_beta   90.00
_cell.angle_gamma   90.00
#
_symmetry.space_group_name_H-M   'P 1'
#
loop_
_entity.id
_entity.type
_entity.pdbx_description
1 polymer ?
#
loop_
_entity_poly.entity_id
_entity_poly.type
_entity_poly.pdbx_seq_one_letter_code
_entity_poly.pdbx_strand_id
1 'polypeptide(L)'
;VAEEVRFRIPSEGDLGCEVLARHEPNVDAAARARTRFQTGDACKLGEDLGTFDGALLSNLLCRLPEPLACLDGLRAVLNPGGVAVIVTPFSWLEQWTPRRNWLGGFRDEDTGAEVQSKERLAKEMTSRGFEKIHGEQMPVVIREHRRKYQYIISEATAWRKL
;
A
#
# COMPACT_ATOMS: atom_id res chain seq x y z
N VAL A 1 -10.62 29.97 -3.37
CA VAL A 1 -11.57 28.86 -3.66
C VAL A 1 -10.71 27.72 -4.16
N ALA A 2 -10.81 26.52 -3.56
CA ALA A 2 -10.04 25.38 -4.06
C ALA A 2 -10.44 25.11 -5.53
N GLU A 3 -9.47 24.82 -6.38
CA GLU A 3 -9.72 24.60 -7.80
C GLU A 3 -10.64 23.39 -8.01
N GLU A 4 -11.64 23.52 -8.89
CA GLU A 4 -12.53 22.41 -9.22
C GLU A 4 -11.76 21.35 -10.01
N VAL A 5 -11.55 20.18 -9.40
CA VAL A 5 -10.85 19.07 -10.07
C VAL A 5 -11.87 18.16 -10.76
N ARG A 6 -11.84 18.15 -12.10
CA ARG A 6 -12.60 17.20 -12.92
C ARG A 6 -11.70 16.08 -13.40
N PHE A 7 -12.22 14.86 -13.43
CA PHE A 7 -11.49 13.70 -13.94
C PHE A 7 -12.43 12.69 -14.59
N ARG A 8 -11.90 11.89 -15.53
CA ARG A 8 -12.65 10.84 -16.21
C ARG A 8 -12.56 9.54 -15.41
N ILE A 9 -13.70 8.92 -15.12
CA ILE A 9 -13.77 7.56 -14.57
C ILE A 9 -14.29 6.58 -15.63
N PRO A 10 -13.78 5.34 -15.67
CA PRO A 10 -14.26 4.33 -16.60
C PRO A 10 -15.68 3.86 -16.26
N SER A 11 -16.51 3.71 -17.28
CA SER A 11 -17.87 3.18 -17.20
C SER A 11 -17.96 1.77 -17.77
N GLU A 12 -17.40 1.54 -18.96
CA GLU A 12 -17.36 0.26 -19.69
C GLU A 12 -16.35 0.32 -20.85
N GLY A 13 -15.45 -0.66 -20.96
CA GLY A 13 -14.41 -0.65 -22.00
C GLY A 13 -13.62 0.66 -21.99
N ASP A 14 -13.48 1.31 -23.15
CA ASP A 14 -12.85 2.63 -23.28
C ASP A 14 -13.78 3.81 -22.96
N LEU A 15 -15.06 3.53 -22.67
CA LEU A 15 -16.03 4.54 -22.26
C LEU A 15 -15.80 4.97 -20.82
N GLY A 16 -16.12 6.23 -20.55
CA GLY A 16 -16.02 6.85 -19.25
C GLY A 16 -16.88 8.10 -19.16
N CYS A 17 -17.09 8.56 -17.94
CA CYS A 17 -17.79 9.82 -17.66
C CYS A 17 -16.86 10.77 -16.90
N GLU A 18 -17.05 12.07 -17.13
CA GLU A 18 -16.41 13.09 -16.30
C GLU A 18 -17.15 13.23 -14.98
N VAL A 19 -16.39 13.31 -13.91
CA VAL A 19 -16.88 13.56 -12.55
C VAL A 19 -16.13 14.72 -11.93
N LEU A 20 -16.78 15.38 -10.97
CA LEU A 20 -16.18 16.45 -10.17
C LEU A 20 -15.78 15.89 -8.82
N ALA A 21 -14.52 16.07 -8.42
CA ALA A 21 -14.05 15.75 -7.08
C ALA A 21 -14.83 16.59 -6.06
N ARG A 22 -15.42 15.94 -5.06
CA ARG A 22 -16.11 16.61 -3.95
C ARG A 22 -15.61 16.08 -2.62
N HIS A 23 -15.57 16.98 -1.65
CA HIS A 23 -15.32 16.62 -0.26
C HIS A 23 -16.59 16.01 0.33
N GLU A 24 -16.43 15.05 1.24
CA GLU A 24 -17.52 14.55 2.07
C GLU A 24 -18.08 15.67 2.95
N PRO A 25 -19.36 15.62 3.37
CA PRO A 25 -20.01 16.69 4.13
C PRO A 25 -19.29 17.11 5.42
N ASN A 26 -18.55 16.19 6.04
CA ASN A 26 -17.82 16.39 7.29
C ASN A 26 -16.39 16.93 7.12
N VAL A 27 -15.92 17.19 5.89
CA VAL A 27 -14.57 17.70 5.65
C VAL A 27 -14.58 19.24 5.64
N ASP A 28 -14.35 19.82 6.81
CA ASP A 28 -14.34 21.27 7.05
C ASP A 28 -12.97 21.92 6.72
N ALA A 29 -12.85 23.23 6.99
CA ALA A 29 -11.61 23.97 6.75
C ALA A 29 -10.44 23.50 7.63
N ALA A 30 -10.72 23.05 8.87
CA ALA A 30 -9.69 22.59 9.80
C ALA A 30 -9.15 21.22 9.41
N ALA A 31 -10.00 20.33 8.89
CA ALA A 31 -9.58 19.06 8.29
C ALA A 31 -8.65 19.32 7.09
N ARG A 32 -9.09 20.17 6.15
CA ARG A 32 -8.30 20.51 4.95
C ARG A 32 -6.96 21.15 5.28
N ALA A 33 -6.90 22.04 6.27
CA ALA A 33 -5.65 22.70 6.65
C ALA A 33 -4.57 21.74 7.19
N ARG A 34 -4.96 20.54 7.64
CA ARG A 34 -4.06 19.51 8.18
C ARG A 34 -3.79 18.36 7.20
N THR A 35 -4.35 18.41 5.99
CA THR A 35 -4.15 17.38 4.95
C THR A 35 -3.26 17.91 3.84
N ARG A 36 -2.32 17.07 3.41
CA ARG A 36 -1.39 17.38 2.31
C ARG A 36 -1.38 16.20 1.35
N PHE A 37 -1.36 16.50 0.05
CA PHE A 37 -1.21 15.51 -1.02
C PHE A 37 0.11 15.79 -1.73
N GLN A 38 0.87 14.72 -1.99
CA GLN A 38 2.14 14.79 -2.70
C GLN A 38 2.26 13.57 -3.60
N THR A 39 2.80 13.78 -4.80
CA THR A 39 3.22 12.69 -5.69
C THR A 39 4.63 12.25 -5.30
N GLY A 40 4.84 10.95 -5.14
CA GLY A 40 6.14 10.39 -4.78
C GLY A 40 6.28 8.93 -5.22
N ASP A 41 7.51 8.44 -5.18
CA ASP A 41 7.85 7.04 -5.42
C ASP A 41 7.99 6.32 -4.08
N ALA A 42 7.09 5.37 -3.80
CA ALA A 42 7.11 4.62 -2.55
C ALA A 42 8.33 3.68 -2.43
N CYS A 43 9.08 3.44 -3.51
CA CYS A 43 10.38 2.74 -3.47
C CYS A 43 11.54 3.70 -3.13
N LYS A 44 11.30 5.01 -3.10
CA LYS A 44 12.30 6.07 -2.87
C LYS A 44 11.73 7.17 -1.98
N LEU A 45 11.26 6.79 -0.79
CA LEU A 45 10.80 7.75 0.21
C LEU A 45 12.00 8.63 0.62
N GLY A 46 11.94 9.91 0.24
CA GLY A 46 13.00 10.88 0.50
C GLY A 46 13.05 11.38 1.94
N GLU A 47 14.20 11.93 2.34
CA GLU A 47 14.37 12.56 3.66
C GLU A 47 13.46 13.79 3.85
N ASP A 48 13.01 14.39 2.75
CA ASP A 48 12.12 15.55 2.71
C ASP A 48 10.67 15.24 3.09
N LEU A 49 10.28 13.96 3.11
CA LEU A 49 8.93 13.55 3.52
C LEU A 49 8.69 13.77 5.03
N GLY A 50 9.77 13.84 5.81
CA GLY A 50 9.72 13.94 7.27
C GLY A 50 9.42 12.60 7.95
N THR A 51 8.97 12.67 9.21
CA THR A 51 8.63 11.48 9.99
C THR A 51 7.18 11.45 10.45
N PHE A 52 6.67 10.24 10.67
CA PHE A 52 5.27 9.99 10.99
C PHE A 52 5.11 9.01 12.14
N ASP A 53 4.02 9.16 12.89
CA ASP A 53 3.62 8.20 13.94
C ASP A 53 2.82 7.02 13.35
N GLY A 54 2.41 7.12 12.09
CA GLY A 54 1.69 6.06 11.41
C GLY A 54 1.82 6.11 9.89
N ALA A 55 1.79 4.95 9.24
CA ALA A 55 1.81 4.81 7.80
C ALA A 55 0.82 3.72 7.36
N LEU A 56 0.04 3.96 6.32
CA LEU A 56 -0.91 2.99 5.75
C LEU A 56 -0.49 2.65 4.32
N LEU A 57 -0.15 1.37 4.10
CA LEU A 57 0.18 0.80 2.80
C LEU A 57 -0.96 -0.13 2.39
N SER A 58 -2.00 0.45 1.78
CA SER A 58 -3.20 -0.30 1.38
C SER A 58 -3.15 -0.72 -0.09
N ASN A 59 -3.12 -2.03 -0.35
CA ASN A 59 -2.99 -2.64 -1.68
C ASN A 59 -1.76 -2.10 -2.46
N LEU A 60 -0.68 -1.81 -1.73
CA LEU A 60 0.53 -1.19 -2.29
C LEU A 60 1.68 -2.19 -2.47
N LEU A 61 2.02 -2.97 -1.44
CA LEU A 61 3.28 -3.72 -1.39
C LEU A 61 3.49 -4.64 -2.61
N CYS A 62 2.45 -5.37 -3.03
CA CYS A 62 2.50 -6.26 -4.20
C CYS A 62 2.30 -5.55 -5.56
N ARG A 63 2.30 -4.22 -5.56
CA ARG A 63 2.19 -3.36 -6.76
C ARG A 63 3.44 -2.52 -7.00
N LEU A 64 4.50 -2.75 -6.22
CA LEU A 64 5.76 -2.02 -6.33
C LEU A 64 6.79 -2.82 -7.13
N PRO A 65 7.62 -2.15 -7.96
CA PRO A 65 8.73 -2.82 -8.62
C PRO A 65 9.78 -3.32 -7.61
N GLU A 66 9.98 -2.59 -6.52
CA GLU A 66 10.99 -2.86 -5.49
C GLU A 66 10.36 -2.82 -4.08
N PRO A 67 9.60 -3.86 -3.68
CA PRO A 67 8.87 -3.86 -2.41
C PRO A 67 9.80 -3.73 -1.19
N LEU A 68 11.02 -4.28 -1.25
CA LEU A 68 12.00 -4.17 -0.15
C LEU A 68 12.47 -2.72 0.06
N ALA A 69 12.69 -1.96 -1.02
CA ALA A 69 13.08 -0.55 -0.93
C ALA A 69 11.99 0.29 -0.25
N CYS A 70 10.72 -0.04 -0.47
CA CYS A 70 9.61 0.57 0.26
C CYS A 70 9.63 0.25 1.76
N LEU A 71 9.95 -0.99 2.15
CA LEU A 71 10.09 -1.35 3.57
C LEU A 71 11.30 -0.66 4.23
N ASP A 72 12.40 -0.46 3.48
CA ASP A 72 13.56 0.31 3.94
C ASP A 72 13.19 1.79 4.16
N GLY A 73 12.49 2.40 3.19
CA GLY A 73 11.99 3.77 3.33
C GLY A 73 11.01 3.92 4.49
N LEU A 74 10.11 2.94 4.68
CA LEU A 74 9.15 2.91 5.79
C LEU A 74 9.85 2.94 7.15
N ARG A 75 10.97 2.22 7.29
CA ARG A 75 11.81 2.29 8.50
C ARG A 75 12.36 3.70 8.71
N ALA A 76 12.78 4.40 7.67
CA ALA A 76 13.35 5.74 7.78
C ALA A 76 12.31 6.79 8.20
N VAL A 77 11.10 6.72 7.64
CA VAL A 77 10.07 7.76 7.82
C VAL A 77 9.16 7.54 9.03
N LEU A 78 9.22 6.39 9.72
CA LEU A 78 8.45 6.19 10.96
C LEU A 78 9.23 6.60 12.20
N ASN A 79 8.58 7.30 13.13
CA ASN A 79 9.14 7.55 14.46
C ASN A 79 9.27 6.22 15.24
N PRO A 80 10.21 6.12 16.20
CA PRO A 80 10.18 5.04 17.19
C PRO A 80 8.80 4.98 17.87
N GLY A 81 8.22 3.78 17.99
CA GLY A 81 6.85 3.58 18.46
C GLY A 81 5.75 3.81 17.40
N GLY A 82 6.08 4.36 16.23
CA GLY A 82 5.15 4.55 15.12
C GLY A 82 4.67 3.24 14.50
N VAL A 83 3.50 3.26 13.85
CA VAL A 83 2.81 2.06 13.36
C VAL A 83 2.67 2.04 11.84
N ALA A 84 3.22 1.01 11.20
CA ALA A 84 2.92 0.70 9.81
C ALA A 84 1.76 -0.29 9.72
N VAL A 85 0.69 0.08 9.00
CA VAL A 85 -0.39 -0.82 8.61
C VAL A 85 -0.17 -1.23 7.16
N ILE A 86 0.03 -2.51 6.92
CA ILE A 86 0.23 -3.09 5.59
C ILE A 86 -0.97 -3.98 5.28
N VAL A 87 -1.69 -3.65 4.22
CA VAL A 87 -2.81 -4.42 3.69
C VAL A 87 -2.42 -4.90 2.31
N THR A 88 -2.17 -6.19 2.16
CA THR A 88 -1.69 -6.76 0.90
C THR A 88 -2.26 -8.16 0.68
N PRO A 89 -2.77 -8.46 -0.52
CA PRO A 89 -3.21 -9.81 -0.87
C PRO A 89 -2.07 -10.72 -1.33
N PHE A 90 -0.85 -10.18 -1.48
CA PHE A 90 0.31 -10.89 -2.02
C PHE A 90 0.05 -11.52 -3.40
N SER A 91 -0.77 -10.88 -4.23
CA SER A 91 -1.15 -11.43 -5.54
C SER A 91 -0.01 -11.49 -6.55
N TRP A 92 1.08 -10.76 -6.30
CA TRP A 92 2.29 -10.65 -7.13
C TRP A 92 2.07 -10.85 -8.63
N LEU A 93 1.95 -9.76 -9.39
CA LEU A 93 1.85 -9.83 -10.85
C LEU A 93 3.08 -9.19 -11.47
N GLU A 94 3.67 -9.85 -12.46
CA GLU A 94 4.92 -9.40 -13.11
C GLU A 94 4.82 -8.03 -13.78
N GLN A 95 3.61 -7.62 -14.18
CA GLN A 95 3.36 -6.27 -14.69
C GLN A 95 3.62 -5.15 -13.67
N TRP A 96 3.67 -5.48 -12.37
CA TRP A 96 3.96 -4.52 -11.29
C TRP A 96 5.27 -4.83 -10.58
N THR A 97 5.47 -6.09 -10.20
CA THR A 97 6.64 -6.54 -9.45
C THR A 97 7.35 -7.60 -10.27
N PRO A 98 8.57 -7.36 -10.78
CA PRO A 98 9.35 -8.38 -11.46
C PRO A 98 9.48 -9.62 -10.59
N ARG A 99 9.41 -10.82 -11.20
CA ARG A 99 9.37 -12.10 -10.49
C ARG A 99 10.50 -12.28 -9.46
N ARG A 100 11.69 -11.81 -9.79
CA ARG A 100 12.90 -11.79 -8.93
C ARG A 100 12.75 -10.97 -7.64
N ASN A 101 11.81 -10.03 -7.61
CA ASN A 101 11.57 -9.12 -6.50
C ASN A 101 10.35 -9.52 -5.65
N TRP A 102 9.71 -10.66 -5.94
CA TRP A 102 8.62 -11.16 -5.12
C TRP A 102 9.15 -11.58 -3.76
N LEU A 103 8.44 -11.22 -2.67
CA LEU A 103 8.82 -11.67 -1.34
C LEU A 103 8.52 -13.16 -1.12
N GLY A 104 7.56 -13.72 -1.86
CA GLY A 104 7.14 -15.11 -1.75
C GLY A 104 6.07 -15.44 -2.79
N GLY A 105 5.29 -16.50 -2.56
CA GLY A 105 4.34 -17.02 -3.54
C GLY A 105 5.00 -17.89 -4.61
N PHE A 106 6.12 -18.53 -4.27
CA PHE A 106 6.87 -19.38 -5.18
C PHE A 106 7.59 -20.52 -4.47
N ARG A 107 8.19 -21.44 -5.24
CA ARG A 107 9.09 -22.47 -4.72
C ARG A 107 10.54 -22.06 -4.92
N ASP A 108 11.33 -22.21 -3.87
CA ASP A 108 12.77 -22.02 -3.91
C ASP A 108 13.41 -23.03 -4.88
N GLU A 109 14.29 -22.55 -5.76
CA GLU A 109 14.81 -23.36 -6.87
C GLU A 109 15.79 -24.44 -6.39
N ASP A 110 16.53 -24.18 -5.31
CA ASP A 110 17.54 -25.09 -4.78
C ASP A 110 16.93 -26.16 -3.87
N THR A 111 15.99 -25.75 -3.00
CA THR A 111 15.41 -26.62 -1.97
C THR A 111 14.05 -27.20 -2.35
N GLY A 112 13.37 -26.63 -3.35
CA GLY A 112 12.00 -26.99 -3.73
C GLY A 112 10.92 -26.57 -2.72
N ALA A 113 11.31 -25.92 -1.62
CA ALA A 113 10.43 -25.51 -0.54
C ALA A 113 9.54 -24.33 -0.94
N GLU A 114 8.32 -24.28 -0.42
CA GLU A 114 7.44 -23.13 -0.63
C GLU A 114 7.90 -21.92 0.17
N VAL A 115 8.01 -20.79 -0.50
CA VAL A 115 8.35 -19.50 0.09
C VAL A 115 7.06 -18.69 0.25
N GLN A 116 6.57 -18.58 1.49
CA GLN A 116 5.32 -17.90 1.81
C GLN A 116 5.55 -16.38 1.98
N SER A 117 4.80 -15.56 1.24
CA SER A 117 4.95 -14.08 1.26
C SER A 117 4.74 -13.48 2.65
N LYS A 118 3.78 -14.01 3.41
CA LYS A 118 3.45 -13.56 4.78
C LYS A 118 4.62 -13.77 5.74
N GLU A 119 5.26 -14.94 5.68
CA GLU A 119 6.41 -15.28 6.52
C GLU A 119 7.62 -14.45 6.15
N ARG A 120 7.85 -14.26 4.85
CA ARG A 120 8.94 -13.41 4.35
C ARG A 120 8.73 -11.96 4.75
N LEU A 121 7.53 -11.40 4.58
CA LEU A 121 7.21 -10.06 5.10
C LEU A 121 7.50 -9.95 6.59
N ALA A 122 7.11 -10.94 7.39
CA ALA A 122 7.39 -10.92 8.83
C ALA A 122 8.89 -10.89 9.13
N LYS A 123 9.70 -11.71 8.45
CA LYS A 123 11.17 -11.69 8.58
C LYS A 123 11.76 -10.33 8.18
N GLU A 124 11.31 -9.77 7.07
CA GLU A 124 11.80 -8.47 6.56
C GLU A 124 11.41 -7.30 7.47
N MET A 125 10.23 -7.32 8.08
CA MET A 125 9.81 -6.30 9.04
C MET A 125 10.61 -6.45 10.36
N THR A 126 10.73 -7.66 10.89
CA THR A 126 11.51 -7.91 12.11
C THR A 126 12.98 -7.52 11.96
N SER A 127 13.63 -7.86 10.84
CA SER A 127 15.02 -7.48 10.58
C SER A 127 15.22 -5.95 10.48
N ARG A 128 14.14 -5.21 10.18
CA ARG A 128 14.10 -3.75 10.14
C ARG A 128 13.75 -3.10 11.48
N GLY A 129 13.62 -3.88 12.54
CA GLY A 129 13.29 -3.36 13.87
C GLY A 129 11.81 -3.08 14.04
N PHE A 130 10.95 -3.88 13.42
CA PHE A 130 9.51 -3.81 13.66
C PHE A 130 9.01 -5.04 14.42
N GLU A 131 8.01 -4.82 15.27
CA GLU A 131 7.27 -5.86 15.96
C GLU A 131 5.84 -5.95 15.39
N LYS A 132 5.37 -7.15 15.04
CA LYS A 132 3.97 -7.34 14.63
C LYS A 132 3.07 -7.21 15.86
N ILE A 133 2.12 -6.27 15.82
CA ILE A 133 1.19 -6.03 16.93
C ILE A 133 -0.26 -6.41 16.58
N HIS A 134 -0.56 -6.63 15.30
CA HIS A 134 -1.89 -7.05 14.85
C HIS A 134 -1.82 -7.81 13.52
N GLY A 135 -2.81 -8.66 13.27
CA GLY A 135 -3.01 -9.29 11.97
C GLY A 135 -4.43 -9.87 11.81
N GLU A 136 -5.05 -9.60 10.68
CA GLU A 136 -6.37 -10.14 10.31
C GLU A 136 -6.51 -10.31 8.80
N GLN A 137 -7.54 -11.06 8.39
CA GLN A 137 -7.98 -11.13 7.01
C GLN A 137 -9.00 -10.02 6.78
N MET A 138 -8.76 -9.14 5.81
CA MET A 138 -9.63 -8.03 5.49
C MET A 138 -10.18 -8.17 4.06
N PRO A 139 -11.49 -8.41 3.91
CA PRO A 139 -12.16 -8.35 2.61
C PRO A 139 -12.12 -6.92 2.04
N VAL A 140 -11.78 -6.80 0.77
CA VAL A 140 -11.71 -5.53 0.04
C VAL A 140 -12.40 -5.68 -1.31
N VAL A 141 -13.14 -4.65 -1.70
CA VAL A 141 -13.71 -4.52 -3.04
C VAL A 141 -13.02 -3.36 -3.75
N ILE A 142 -12.40 -3.65 -4.90
CA ILE A 142 -11.84 -2.63 -5.78
C ILE A 142 -12.72 -2.54 -7.01
N ARG A 143 -13.29 -1.35 -7.25
CA ARG A 143 -14.09 -1.07 -8.45
C ARG A 143 -13.17 -0.71 -9.61
N GLU A 144 -13.25 -1.47 -10.69
CA GLU A 144 -12.61 -1.10 -11.97
C GLU A 144 -13.54 -0.22 -12.80
N HIS A 145 -14.77 -0.66 -13.06
CA HIS A 145 -15.80 0.13 -13.73
C HIS A 145 -17.21 -0.31 -13.30
N ARG A 146 -18.28 0.15 -13.96
CA ARG A 146 -19.68 -0.06 -13.51
C ARG A 146 -20.05 -1.54 -13.31
N ARG A 147 -19.39 -2.45 -14.04
CA ARG A 147 -19.71 -3.88 -14.12
C ARG A 147 -18.54 -4.81 -13.75
N LYS A 148 -17.38 -4.28 -13.38
CA LYS A 148 -16.19 -5.07 -13.02
C LYS A 148 -15.63 -4.62 -11.69
N TYR A 149 -15.55 -5.57 -10.77
CA TYR A 149 -15.06 -5.41 -9.41
C TYR A 149 -14.11 -6.56 -9.09
N GLN A 150 -13.08 -6.29 -8.31
CA GLN A 150 -12.24 -7.31 -7.72
C GLN A 150 -12.67 -7.50 -6.27
N TYR A 151 -13.02 -8.72 -5.90
CA TYR A 151 -13.18 -9.12 -4.51
C TYR A 151 -11.90 -9.80 -4.06
N ILE A 152 -11.28 -9.26 -3.02
CA ILE A 152 -9.95 -9.66 -2.55
C ILE A 152 -10.03 -9.88 -1.04
N ILE A 153 -9.44 -10.96 -0.55
CA ILE A 153 -9.20 -11.16 0.88
C ILE A 153 -7.72 -10.86 1.13
N SER A 154 -7.44 -9.68 1.69
CA SER A 154 -6.07 -9.23 1.95
C SER A 154 -5.64 -9.62 3.35
N GLU A 155 -4.34 -9.87 3.55
CA GLU A 155 -3.78 -9.85 4.89
C GLU A 155 -3.58 -8.38 5.29
N ALA A 156 -4.27 -7.96 6.36
CA ALA A 156 -4.04 -6.70 7.03
C ALA A 156 -3.17 -6.94 8.27
N THR A 157 -2.06 -6.21 8.39
CA THR A 157 -1.12 -6.35 9.52
C THR A 157 -0.70 -4.98 10.03
N ALA A 158 -0.51 -4.86 11.34
CA ALA A 158 0.08 -3.67 11.95
C ALA A 158 1.43 -4.01 12.59
N TRP A 159 2.40 -3.14 12.38
CA TRP A 159 3.79 -3.31 12.78
C TRP A 159 4.27 -2.05 13.52
N ARG A 160 4.72 -2.19 14.76
CA ARG A 160 5.30 -1.09 15.55
C ARG A 160 6.79 -1.02 15.32
N LYS A 161 7.32 0.15 15.00
CA LYS A 161 8.77 0.40 14.96
C LYS A 161 9.32 0.42 16.39
N LEU A 162 10.36 -0.37 16.66
CA LEU A 162 11.07 -0.42 17.93
C LEU A 162 12.08 0.73 18.07
#